data_AF-A0A920E2Q8-F1
#
_entry.id   AF-A0A920E2Q8-F1
#
_cell.length_a   1.000
_cell.length_b   1.000
_cell.length_c   1.000
_cell.angle_alpha   90.00
_cell.angle_beta   90.00
_cell.angle_gamma   90.00
#
_symmetry.space_group_name_H-M   'P 1'
#
loop_
_entity.id
_entity.type
_entity.pdbx_description
1 polymer ?
#
loop_
_entity_poly.entity_id
_entity_poly.type
_entity_poly.pdbx_seq_one_letter_code
_entity_poly.pdbx_strand_id
1 'polypeptide(L)'
;MNKVLFYILLLALLNIEIALSQYKRPREMGIEIGIFKPGEWNAITDVNGVEVGHETIIQGNNVRTGVTIIKPHDGNIFDDKVMAAVHVTNGFGKALGFTQINELGTIETPIALTNTLNVFWWQTQLWTI
;
A
#
# COMPACT_ATOMS: atom_id res chain seq x y z
N MET A 1 -10.71 -35.80 25.76
CA MET A 1 -10.81 -34.76 24.72
C MET A 1 -11.41 -35.40 23.48
N ASN A 2 -12.58 -34.96 23.01
CA ASN A 2 -13.25 -35.59 21.87
C ASN A 2 -12.35 -35.54 20.63
N LYS A 3 -12.17 -36.67 19.93
CA LYS A 3 -11.32 -36.76 18.73
C LYS A 3 -11.69 -35.70 17.69
N VAL A 4 -12.98 -35.35 17.61
CA VAL A 4 -13.52 -34.27 16.76
C VAL A 4 -12.92 -32.91 17.10
N LEU A 5 -12.81 -32.55 18.39
CA LEU A 5 -12.24 -31.28 18.84
C LEU A 5 -10.74 -31.19 18.51
N PHE A 6 -10.03 -32.32 18.60
CA PHE A 6 -8.62 -32.41 18.24
C PHE A 6 -8.39 -32.16 16.74
N TYR A 7 -9.22 -32.75 15.86
CA TYR A 7 -9.10 -32.52 14.41
C TYR A 7 -9.47 -31.10 13.99
N ILE A 8 -10.44 -30.46 14.65
CA ILE A 8 -10.79 -29.05 14.40
C ILE A 8 -9.62 -28.13 14.78
N LEU A 9 -8.99 -28.36 15.93
CA LEU A 9 -7.80 -27.61 16.36
C LEU A 9 -6.62 -27.81 15.41
N LEU A 10 -6.40 -29.03 14.94
CA LEU A 10 -5.33 -29.35 14.00
C LEU A 10 -5.54 -28.65 12.64
N LEU A 11 -6.76 -28.64 12.13
CA LEU A 11 -7.14 -27.91 10.92
C LEU A 11 -7.00 -26.40 11.10
N ALA A 12 -7.37 -25.85 12.26
CA ALA A 12 -7.18 -24.42 12.56
C ALA A 12 -5.68 -24.04 12.56
N LEU A 13 -4.82 -24.87 13.15
CA LEU A 13 -3.37 -24.65 13.20
C LEU A 13 -2.71 -24.66 11.80
N LEU A 14 -3.15 -25.57 10.92
CA LEU A 14 -2.64 -25.66 9.54
C LEU A 14 -3.00 -24.43 8.68
N ASN A 15 -4.13 -23.76 8.96
CA ASN A 15 -4.55 -22.57 8.21
C ASN A 15 -3.79 -21.30 8.64
N ILE A 16 -3.24 -21.27 9.86
CA ILE A 16 -2.46 -20.12 10.35
C ILE A 16 -1.17 -19.97 9.54
N GLU A 17 -0.47 -21.05 9.22
CA GLU A 17 0.81 -20.95 8.47
C GLU A 17 0.64 -20.38 7.06
N ILE A 18 -0.45 -20.75 6.37
CA ILE A 18 -0.73 -20.28 5.00
C ILE A 18 -1.08 -18.78 4.99
N ALA A 19 -1.79 -18.30 6.03
CA ALA A 19 -2.10 -16.88 6.19
C ALA A 19 -0.87 -16.01 6.52
N LEU A 20 0.23 -16.62 7.01
CA LEU A 20 1.47 -15.93 7.40
C LEU A 20 2.49 -15.82 6.25
N SER A 21 2.11 -16.08 4.99
CA SER A 21 3.03 -16.04 3.84
C SER A 21 3.41 -14.61 3.38
N GLN A 22 3.98 -13.82 4.29
CA GLN A 22 4.92 -12.69 4.09
C GLN A 22 5.43 -12.14 5.46
N TYR A 23 5.52 -12.97 6.50
CA TYR A 23 5.49 -12.48 7.88
C TYR A 23 6.75 -11.78 8.41
N LYS A 24 7.94 -12.05 7.86
CA LYS A 24 9.20 -11.56 8.46
C LYS A 24 9.78 -10.39 7.68
N ARG A 25 9.92 -9.25 8.35
CA ARG A 25 10.61 -8.07 7.84
C ARG A 25 12.13 -8.24 7.98
N PRO A 26 12.97 -7.56 7.16
CA PRO A 26 14.44 -7.72 7.24
C PRO A 26 15.03 -7.54 8.65
N ARG A 27 14.53 -6.56 9.44
CA ARG A 27 14.99 -6.34 10.82
C ARG A 27 14.68 -7.49 11.77
N GLU A 28 13.56 -8.20 11.57
CA GLU A 28 13.20 -9.40 12.35
C GLU A 28 14.09 -10.59 12.01
N MET A 29 14.86 -10.50 10.90
CA MET A 29 15.90 -11.45 10.52
C MET A 29 17.31 -11.01 10.96
N GLY A 30 17.42 -9.91 11.71
CA GLY A 30 18.72 -9.34 12.14
C GLY A 30 19.42 -8.48 11.08
N ILE A 31 18.74 -8.13 9.98
CA ILE A 31 19.29 -7.25 8.95
C ILE A 31 18.94 -5.80 9.29
N GLU A 32 19.94 -5.03 9.73
CA GLU A 32 19.80 -3.61 10.00
C GLU A 32 20.25 -2.78 8.78
N ILE A 33 19.37 -1.89 8.32
CA ILE A 33 19.62 -0.99 7.19
C ILE A 33 19.67 0.45 7.72
N GLY A 34 20.74 1.17 7.38
CA GLY A 34 20.95 2.55 7.81
C GLY A 34 21.37 2.68 9.29
N ILE A 35 21.45 3.92 9.76
CA ILE A 35 21.93 4.27 11.13
C ILE A 35 20.82 4.76 12.07
N PHE A 36 19.62 5.03 11.54
CA PHE A 36 18.50 5.57 12.33
C PHE A 36 17.57 4.45 12.80
N LYS A 37 16.96 4.67 13.97
CA LYS A 37 15.90 3.80 14.49
C LYS A 37 14.61 4.03 13.70
N PRO A 38 13.86 2.99 13.33
CA PRO A 38 12.56 3.14 12.71
C PRO A 38 11.52 3.67 13.71
N GLY A 39 10.37 4.11 13.20
CA GLY A 39 9.18 4.34 14.01
C GLY A 39 8.60 3.05 14.59
N GLU A 40 7.48 3.17 15.28
CA GLU A 40 6.79 2.05 15.95
C GLU A 40 6.41 0.95 14.97
N TRP A 41 5.83 1.34 13.84
CA TRP A 41 5.36 0.43 12.81
C TRP A 41 6.44 0.09 11.79
N ASN A 42 7.54 0.84 11.74
CA ASN A 42 8.58 0.75 10.70
C ASN A 42 7.93 0.79 9.30
N ALA A 43 7.02 1.75 9.11
CA ALA A 43 6.17 1.90 7.94
C ALA A 43 5.88 3.39 7.66
N ILE A 44 5.34 3.71 6.48
CA ILE A 44 5.01 5.11 6.13
C ILE A 44 3.93 5.71 7.04
N THR A 45 3.07 4.88 7.62
CA THR A 45 2.01 5.27 8.58
C THR A 45 2.55 5.69 9.95
N ASP A 46 3.87 5.59 10.19
CA ASP A 46 4.51 6.23 11.35
C ASP A 46 4.45 7.78 11.24
N VAL A 47 4.20 8.32 10.03
CA VAL A 47 3.88 9.74 9.85
C VAL A 47 2.41 9.96 10.22
N ASN A 48 2.16 10.81 11.21
CA ASN A 48 0.82 11.09 11.72
C ASN A 48 -0.14 11.54 10.60
N GLY A 49 -1.34 10.96 10.57
CA GLY A 49 -2.39 11.22 9.58
C GLY A 49 -2.26 10.40 8.29
N VAL A 50 -1.08 9.85 7.99
CA VAL A 50 -0.90 9.05 6.78
C VAL A 50 -1.59 7.69 6.92
N GLU A 51 -2.46 7.38 5.98
CA GLU A 51 -3.18 6.10 5.91
C GLU A 51 -2.80 5.34 4.63
N VAL A 52 -2.82 4.02 4.71
CA VAL A 52 -2.57 3.15 3.55
C VAL A 52 -3.67 2.08 3.46
N GLY A 53 -4.26 1.95 2.28
CA GLY A 53 -5.24 0.92 1.95
C GLY A 53 -4.79 0.09 0.76
N HIS A 54 -5.16 -1.18 0.74
CA HIS A 54 -4.85 -2.09 -0.37
C HIS A 54 -6.08 -2.90 -0.75
N GLU A 55 -6.24 -3.13 -2.05
CA GLU A 55 -7.17 -4.12 -2.59
C GLU A 55 -6.36 -5.11 -3.43
N THR A 56 -6.43 -6.39 -3.10
CA THR A 56 -5.70 -7.46 -3.78
C THR A 56 -6.66 -8.38 -4.51
N ILE A 57 -6.52 -8.44 -5.84
CA ILE A 57 -7.40 -9.21 -6.72
C ILE A 57 -6.65 -10.44 -7.22
N ILE A 58 -7.10 -11.61 -6.74
CA ILE A 58 -6.60 -12.92 -7.12
C ILE A 58 -7.78 -13.72 -7.67
N GLN A 59 -7.83 -13.90 -9.00
CA GLN A 59 -8.90 -14.64 -9.66
C GLN A 59 -8.35 -15.67 -10.65
N GLY A 60 -8.84 -16.91 -10.52
CA GLY A 60 -8.39 -18.04 -11.33
C GLY A 60 -6.87 -18.19 -11.33
N ASN A 61 -6.31 -18.57 -12.48
CA ASN A 61 -4.87 -18.79 -12.63
C ASN A 61 -4.10 -17.58 -13.17
N ASN A 62 -4.79 -16.55 -13.70
CA ASN A 62 -4.16 -15.54 -14.53
C ASN A 62 -4.32 -14.10 -14.01
N VAL A 63 -5.19 -13.85 -13.02
CA VAL A 63 -5.41 -12.50 -12.48
C VAL A 63 -4.70 -12.39 -11.15
N ARG A 64 -3.64 -11.59 -11.11
CA ARG A 64 -2.89 -11.22 -9.91
C ARG A 64 -2.62 -9.72 -9.99
N THR A 65 -3.57 -8.92 -9.53
CA THR A 65 -3.49 -7.46 -9.63
C THR A 65 -4.09 -6.80 -8.39
N GLY A 66 -4.17 -5.48 -8.38
CA GLY A 66 -4.70 -4.74 -7.25
C GLY A 66 -4.43 -3.26 -7.35
N VAL A 67 -4.74 -2.57 -6.26
CA VAL A 67 -4.41 -1.17 -6.06
C VAL A 67 -3.96 -0.94 -4.63
N THR A 68 -3.00 -0.05 -4.45
CA THR A 68 -2.61 0.51 -3.15
C THR A 68 -2.90 2.00 -3.17
N ILE A 69 -3.56 2.49 -2.13
CA ILE A 69 -3.88 3.91 -1.93
C ILE A 69 -3.12 4.41 -0.72
N ILE A 70 -2.50 5.57 -0.86
CA ILE A 70 -1.85 6.29 0.23
C ILE A 70 -2.61 7.62 0.38
N LYS A 71 -3.19 7.83 1.56
CA LYS A 71 -3.86 9.06 1.94
C LYS A 71 -2.88 9.90 2.77
N PRO A 72 -2.52 11.13 2.37
CA PRO A 72 -1.50 11.92 3.07
C PRO A 72 -1.92 12.42 4.46
N HIS A 73 -3.22 12.57 4.70
CA HIS A 73 -3.83 12.90 5.99
C HIS A 73 -5.28 12.41 6.01
N ASP A 74 -5.93 12.44 7.17
CA ASP A 74 -7.30 11.97 7.40
C ASP A 74 -8.40 12.93 6.87
N GLY A 75 -8.09 14.22 6.70
CA GLY A 75 -8.99 15.23 6.12
C GLY A 75 -9.26 15.13 4.61
N ASN A 76 -9.89 16.17 4.05
CA ASN A 76 -10.12 16.31 2.62
C ASN A 76 -8.88 16.88 1.93
N ILE A 77 -8.17 16.06 1.14
CA ILE A 77 -6.89 16.44 0.50
C ILE A 77 -7.08 17.55 -0.54
N PHE A 78 -8.27 17.67 -1.12
CA PHE A 78 -8.54 18.74 -2.07
C PHE A 78 -8.62 20.11 -1.37
N ASP A 79 -9.23 20.16 -0.19
CA ASP A 79 -9.34 21.39 0.60
C ASP A 79 -8.02 21.70 1.32
N ASP A 80 -7.44 20.68 1.97
CA ASP A 80 -6.23 20.76 2.79
C ASP A 80 -5.01 20.16 2.06
N LYS A 81 -4.60 20.79 0.97
CA LYS A 81 -3.49 20.28 0.12
C LYS A 81 -2.18 20.16 0.90
N VAL A 82 -1.38 19.14 0.58
CA VAL A 82 -0.04 18.96 1.16
C VAL A 82 1.06 19.20 0.14
N MET A 83 2.19 19.73 0.61
CA MET A 83 3.35 19.97 -0.25
C MET A 83 3.93 18.65 -0.76
N ALA A 84 4.33 18.63 -2.03
CA ALA A 84 4.86 17.46 -2.69
C ALA A 84 5.85 17.84 -3.80
N ALA A 85 6.66 16.86 -4.19
CA ALA A 85 7.57 16.97 -5.32
C ALA A 85 7.69 15.62 -6.02
N VAL A 86 8.05 15.64 -7.31
CA VAL A 86 8.32 14.45 -8.10
C VAL A 86 9.71 14.53 -8.71
N HIS A 87 10.41 13.41 -8.71
CA HIS A 87 11.68 13.25 -9.41
C HIS A 87 11.64 12.00 -10.30
N VAL A 88 11.97 12.16 -11.58
CA VAL A 88 12.00 11.05 -12.55
C VAL A 88 13.45 10.66 -12.83
N THR A 89 13.91 9.58 -12.20
CA THR A 89 15.25 9.02 -12.48
C THR A 89 15.30 8.32 -13.83
N ASN A 90 14.25 7.57 -14.19
CA ASN A 90 14.08 6.96 -15.51
C ASN A 90 12.60 7.00 -15.92
N GLY A 91 12.32 7.44 -17.14
CA GLY A 91 10.97 7.71 -17.64
C GLY A 91 10.21 6.51 -18.21
N PHE A 92 10.64 5.26 -18.02
CA PHE A 92 9.99 4.08 -18.58
C PHE A 92 8.72 3.63 -17.80
N GLY A 93 7.97 4.58 -17.22
CA GLY A 93 6.76 4.36 -16.44
C GLY A 93 5.55 5.11 -17.02
N LYS A 94 4.34 4.75 -16.56
CA LYS A 94 3.09 5.47 -16.89
C LYS A 94 2.56 6.04 -15.58
N ALA A 95 2.57 7.36 -15.46
CA ALA A 95 2.14 8.08 -14.27
C ALA A 95 1.27 9.28 -14.66
N LEU A 96 0.36 9.66 -13.77
CA LEU A 96 -0.54 10.80 -13.92
C LEU A 96 -0.33 11.77 -12.74
N GLY A 97 -0.59 13.06 -12.96
CA GLY A 97 -0.50 14.10 -11.93
C GLY A 97 0.86 14.79 -11.78
N PHE A 98 1.94 14.30 -12.41
CA PHE A 98 3.29 14.86 -12.24
C PHE A 98 3.41 16.33 -12.65
N THR A 99 2.80 16.73 -13.76
CA THR A 99 2.86 18.13 -14.23
C THR A 99 2.25 19.10 -13.22
N GLN A 100 1.15 18.72 -12.57
CA GLN A 100 0.51 19.55 -11.55
C GLN A 100 1.38 19.67 -10.30
N ILE A 101 1.98 18.58 -9.84
CA ILE A 101 2.88 18.62 -8.69
C ILE A 101 4.12 19.47 -9.01
N ASN A 102 4.66 19.38 -10.22
CA ASN A 102 5.81 20.19 -10.62
C ASN A 102 5.48 21.69 -10.72
N GLU A 103 4.25 22.04 -11.11
CA GLU A 103 3.82 23.44 -11.24
C GLU A 103 3.41 24.05 -9.90
N LEU A 104 2.60 23.34 -9.12
CA LEU A 104 1.97 23.87 -7.91
C LEU A 104 2.71 23.47 -6.62
N GLY A 105 3.55 22.45 -6.66
CA GLY A 105 4.27 21.94 -5.49
C GLY A 105 3.36 21.24 -4.47
N THR A 106 2.15 20.83 -4.87
CA THR A 106 1.15 20.25 -3.97
C THR A 106 0.46 19.03 -4.58
N ILE A 107 0.02 18.10 -3.72
CA ILE A 107 -0.97 17.08 -4.06
C ILE A 107 -2.34 17.45 -3.50
N GLU A 108 -3.38 17.16 -4.27
CA GLU A 108 -4.78 17.44 -3.93
C GLU A 108 -5.67 16.19 -3.98
N THR A 109 -5.04 15.01 -4.12
CA THR A 109 -5.70 13.70 -4.20
C THR A 109 -4.91 12.67 -3.40
N PRO A 110 -5.50 11.50 -3.09
CA PRO A 110 -4.73 10.34 -2.67
C PRO A 110 -3.72 9.92 -3.74
N ILE A 111 -2.67 9.20 -3.33
CA ILE A 111 -1.69 8.60 -4.25
C ILE A 111 -2.09 7.15 -4.49
N ALA A 112 -2.25 6.76 -5.75
CA ALA A 112 -2.62 5.39 -6.13
C ALA A 112 -1.50 4.68 -6.87
N LEU A 113 -1.25 3.42 -6.52
CA LEU A 113 -0.31 2.52 -7.17
C LEU A 113 -1.07 1.32 -7.73
N THR A 114 -0.93 1.07 -9.03
CA THR A 114 -1.55 -0.07 -9.72
C THR A 114 -0.70 -0.54 -10.91
N ASN A 115 -1.20 -1.49 -11.69
CA ASN A 115 -0.51 -1.97 -12.89
C ASN A 115 -0.57 -0.95 -14.04
N THR A 116 0.38 -1.05 -14.96
CA THR A 116 0.58 -0.12 -16.09
C THR A 116 -0.68 0.17 -16.92
N LEU A 117 -1.53 -0.84 -17.13
CA LEU A 117 -2.71 -0.72 -18.01
C LEU A 117 -3.94 -0.16 -17.27
N ASN A 118 -3.92 -0.12 -15.94
CA ASN A 118 -5.02 0.37 -15.12
C ASN A 118 -4.85 1.83 -14.65
N VAL A 119 -3.71 2.47 -14.94
CA VAL A 119 -3.40 3.84 -14.51
C VAL A 119 -4.52 4.83 -14.86
N PHE A 120 -5.03 4.78 -16.09
CA PHE A 120 -6.08 5.70 -16.55
C PHE A 120 -7.47 5.36 -16.02
N TRP A 121 -7.73 4.08 -15.76
CA TRP A 121 -8.99 3.64 -15.14
C TRP A 121 -9.13 4.16 -13.71
N TRP A 122 -8.01 4.30 -13.00
CA TRP A 122 -8.06 4.81 -11.64
C TRP A 122 -8.35 6.31 -11.59
N GLN A 123 -7.82 7.09 -12.54
CA GLN A 123 -8.10 8.52 -12.65
C GLN A 123 -9.59 8.84 -12.78
N THR A 124 -10.37 7.99 -13.43
CA THR A 124 -11.82 8.22 -13.58
C THR A 124 -12.60 7.91 -12.31
N GLN A 125 -12.06 7.08 -11.41
CA GLN A 125 -12.68 6.73 -10.12
C GLN A 125 -12.34 7.76 -9.03
N LEU A 126 -11.25 8.52 -9.16
CA LEU A 126 -10.85 9.56 -8.19
C LEU A 126 -11.93 10.59 -7.88
N TRP A 127 -12.78 10.91 -8.86
CA TRP A 127 -13.83 11.91 -8.70
C TRP A 127 -15.11 11.35 -8.07
N THR A 128 -15.12 10.06 -7.71
CA THR A 128 -16.27 9.36 -7.12
C THR A 128 -16.08 8.96 -5.65
N ILE A 129 -14.88 9.19 -5.10
CA ILE A 129 -14.49 8.99 -3.70
C ILE A 129 -14.26 10.34 -3.03
#